data_AF-A0A6B3IGB1-F1
#
_entry.id   AF-A0A6B3IGB1-F1
#
_cell.length_a   1.000
_cell.length_b   1.000
_cell.length_c   1.000
_cell.angle_alpha   90.00
_cell.angle_beta   90.00
_cell.angle_gamma   90.00
#
_symmetry.space_group_name_H-M   'P 1'
#
loop_
_entity.id
_entity.type
_entity.pdbx_description
1 polymer ?
#
loop_
_entity_poly.entity_id
_entity_poly.type
_entity_poly.pdbx_seq_one_letter_code
_entity_poly.pdbx_strand_id
1 'polypeptide(L)' 'MGKDHGTALIAAARNGDQEAKDRLVASYLPLLYNVVGRALNGHADVDDVVQETVLRMLRSLPE' A
#
# COMPACT_ATOMS: atom_id res chain seq x y z
N MET A 1 1.49 22.41 -2.28
CA MET A 1 0.31 21.89 -1.56
C MET A 1 0.21 20.35 -1.52
N GLY A 2 0.99 19.57 -2.28
CA GLY A 2 0.79 18.11 -2.38
C GLY A 2 1.70 17.17 -1.56
N LYS A 3 2.77 17.66 -0.93
CA LYS A 3 3.71 16.80 -0.17
C LYS A 3 3.29 16.66 1.30
N ASP A 4 2.77 17.74 1.86
CA ASP A 4 2.37 17.82 3.27
C ASP A 4 1.19 16.89 3.58
N HIS A 5 0.29 16.68 2.61
CA HIS A 5 -0.85 15.76 2.74
C HIS A 5 -0.41 14.29 2.69
N GLY A 6 0.59 13.96 1.87
CA GLY A 6 1.14 12.60 1.82
C GLY A 6 1.89 12.25 3.10
N THR A 7 2.70 13.18 3.62
CA THR A 7 3.40 12.98 4.90
C THR A 7 2.44 12.92 6.08
N ALA A 8 1.40 13.77 6.11
CA ALA A 8 0.36 13.72 7.14
C ALA A 8 -0.44 12.41 7.10
N LEU A 9 -0.77 11.91 5.90
CA LEU A 9 -1.45 10.62 5.72
C LEU A 9 -0.59 9.45 6.24
N ILE A 10 0.71 9.46 5.92
CA ILE A 10 1.65 8.44 6.40
C ILE A 10 1.78 8.50 7.93
N ALA A 11 1.84 9.70 8.51
CA ALA A 11 1.90 9.88 9.96
C ALA A 11 0.64 9.39 10.67
N ALA A 12 -0.55 9.73 10.14
CA ALA A 12 -1.82 9.23 10.66
C ALA A 12 -1.92 7.70 10.58
N ALA A 13 -1.54 7.11 9.45
CA ALA A 13 -1.52 5.66 9.27
C ALA A 13 -0.54 4.95 10.22
N ARG A 14 0.60 5.58 10.56
CA ARG A 14 1.53 5.07 11.59
C ARG A 14 0.91 5.07 12.97
N ASN A 15 0.26 6.16 13.36
CA ASN A 15 -0.43 6.29 14.66
C ASN A 15 -1.69 5.41 14.81
N GLY A 16 -1.93 4.45 13.91
CA GLY A 16 -3.03 3.50 14.02
C GLY A 16 -4.35 3.92 13.37
N ASP A 17 -4.41 5.09 12.71
CA ASP A 17 -5.63 5.55 12.02
C ASP A 17 -5.98 4.60 10.86
N GLN A 18 -7.11 3.91 10.99
CA GLN A 18 -7.56 2.92 10.00
C GLN A 18 -8.00 3.56 8.69
N GLU A 19 -8.64 4.73 8.71
CA GLU A 19 -9.05 5.42 7.49
C GLU A 19 -7.81 5.92 6.73
N ALA A 20 -6.80 6.39 7.47
CA ALA A 20 -5.52 6.77 6.89
C ALA A 20 -4.79 5.55 6.26
N LYS A 21 -4.83 4.39 6.92
CA LYS A 21 -4.28 3.13 6.37
C LYS A 21 -5.00 2.71 5.09
N ASP A 22 -6.33 2.72 5.07
CA ASP A 22 -7.13 2.36 3.89
C ASP A 22 -6.85 3.29 2.71
N ARG A 23 -6.80 4.61 2.97
CA ARG A 23 -6.45 5.61 1.95
C ARG A 23 -5.02 5.46 1.45
N LEU A 24 -4.09 5.10 2.32
CA LEU A 24 -2.70 4.84 1.95
C LEU A 24 -2.62 3.62 1.02
N VAL A 25 -3.27 2.50 1.39
CA VAL A 25 -3.32 1.29 0.58
C VAL A 25 -3.96 1.55 -0.78
N ALA A 26 -5.13 2.19 -0.81
CA ALA A 26 -5.82 2.53 -2.06
C ALA A 26 -4.94 3.35 -3.01
N SER A 27 -4.09 4.23 -2.47
CA SER A 27 -3.18 5.07 -3.26
C SER A 27 -1.99 4.30 -3.84
N TYR A 28 -1.51 3.24 -3.18
CA TYR A 28 -0.35 2.47 -3.63
C TYR A 28 -0.70 1.15 -4.36
N LEU A 29 -1.94 0.67 -4.26
CA LEU A 29 -2.42 -0.52 -4.96
C LEU A 29 -2.11 -0.51 -6.46
N PRO A 30 -2.42 0.56 -7.22
CA PRO A 30 -2.12 0.59 -8.65
C PRO A 30 -0.62 0.45 -8.97
N LEU A 31 0.26 1.02 -8.14
CA LEU A 31 1.70 0.91 -8.31
C LEU A 31 2.17 -0.52 -8.05
N LEU A 32 1.68 -1.15 -6.98
CA LEU A 32 1.99 -2.53 -6.63
C LEU A 32 1.57 -3.51 -7.72
N TYR A 33 0.34 -3.36 -8.24
CA TYR A 33 -0.15 -4.17 -9.36
C TYR A 33 0.72 -4.02 -10.62
N ASN A 34 1.19 -2.83 -10.93
CA ASN A 34 2.06 -2.60 -12.09
C ASN A 34 3.44 -3.24 -11.92
N VAL A 35 4.05 -3.13 -10.74
CA VAL A 35 5.36 -3.72 -10.46
C VAL A 35 5.29 -5.25 -10.42
N VAL A 36 4.31 -5.80 -9.69
CA VAL A 36 4.12 -7.25 -9.54
C VAL A 36 3.68 -7.88 -10.86
N GLY A 37 2.70 -7.27 -11.56
CA GLY A 37 2.23 -7.75 -12.86
C GLY A 37 3.34 -7.79 -13.92
N ARG A 38 4.26 -6.81 -13.89
CA ARG A 38 5.43 -6.80 -14.77
C ARG A 38 6.49 -7.83 -14.37
N ALA A 39 6.66 -8.10 -13.08
CA ALA A 39 7.60 -9.10 -12.58
C ALA A 39 7.12 -10.54 -12.81
N LEU A 40 5.81 -10.79 -12.78
CA LEU A 40 5.19 -12.12 -12.94
C LEU A 40 4.73 -12.42 -14.37
N ASN A 41 5.00 -11.52 -15.33
CA ASN A 41 4.66 -11.68 -16.75
C ASN A 41 3.18 -12.04 -17.00
N GLY A 42 2.26 -11.59 -16.11
CA GLY A 42 0.82 -11.82 -16.21
C GLY A 42 0.30 -13.19 -15.74
N HIS A 43 1.08 -13.98 -14.99
CA HIS A 43 0.59 -15.25 -14.43
C HIS A 43 -0.50 -15.06 -13.36
N ALA A 44 -1.30 -16.12 -13.15
CA ALA A 44 -2.57 -16.14 -12.44
C ALA A 44 -2.55 -15.85 -10.92
N ASP A 45 -1.40 -15.53 -10.33
CA ASP A 45 -1.25 -15.33 -8.87
C ASP A 45 -0.83 -13.88 -8.51
N VAL A 46 -0.99 -12.92 -9.43
CA VAL A 46 -0.65 -11.50 -9.18
C VAL A 46 -1.46 -10.92 -8.03
N ASP A 47 -2.76 -11.23 -7.94
CA ASP A 47 -3.64 -10.72 -6.90
C ASP A 47 -3.20 -11.17 -5.49
N ASP A 48 -2.85 -12.45 -5.33
CA ASP A 48 -2.40 -13.01 -4.04
C ASP A 48 -1.08 -12.37 -3.58
N VAL A 49 -0.15 -12.16 -4.51
CA VAL A 49 1.16 -11.54 -4.21
C VAL A 49 0.98 -10.07 -3.84
N VAL A 50 0.09 -9.33 -4.53
CA VAL A 50 -0.21 -7.94 -4.19
C VAL A 50 -0.89 -7.86 -2.82
N GLN A 51 -1.88 -8.71 -2.56
CA GLN A 51 -2.61 -8.71 -1.29
C GLN A 51 -1.69 -9.02 -0.10
N GLU A 52 -0.85 -10.05 -0.18
CA GLU A 52 0.12 -10.39 0.88
C GLU A 52 1.17 -9.29 1.07
N THR A 53 1.59 -8.62 0.00
CA THR A 53 2.52 -7.48 0.07
C THR A 53 1.90 -6.30 0.81
N VAL A 54 0.65 -5.96 0.50
CA VAL A 54 -0.09 -4.89 1.20
C VAL A 54 -0.26 -5.22 2.68
N LEU A 55 -0.63 -6.47 3.01
CA LEU A 55 -0.79 -6.90 4.40
C LEU A 55 0.53 -6.87 5.17
N ARG A 56 1.64 -7.28 4.56
CA ARG A 56 2.99 -7.12 5.14
C ARG A 56 3.38 -5.66 5.32
N MET A 57 3.09 -4.80 4.36
CA MET A 57 3.35 -3.36 4.46
C MET A 57 2.57 -2.77 5.64
N LEU A 58 1.27 -3.05 5.73
CA LEU A 58 0.41 -2.58 6.83
C LEU A 58 0.88 -3.07 8.21
N ARG A 59 1.34 -4.31 8.32
CA ARG A 59 1.90 -4.89 9.55
C ARG A 59 3.30 -4.35 9.91
N SER A 60 4.02 -3.77 8.95
CA SER A 60 5.37 -3.21 9.17
C SER A 60 5.36 -1.70 9.40
N LEU A 61 4.18 -1.05 9.35
CA LEU A 61 4.03 0.28 9.92
C LEU A 61 4.19 0.18 11.44
N PRO A 62 5.16 0.89 12.05
CA PRO A 62 5.32 0.92 13.50
C PRO A 62 4.10 1.57 14.16
N GLU A 63 3.81 1.19 15.41
CA GLU A 63 2.93 1.98 16.31
C GLU A 63 3.45 3.42 16.46
#